data_AF-A0A7S0BQS0-F1
#
_entry.id   AF-A0A7S0BQS0-F1
#
_cell.length_a   1.000
_cell.length_b   1.000
_cell.length_c   1.000
_cell.angle_alpha   90.00
_cell.angle_beta   90.00
_cell.angle_gamma   90.00
#
_symmetry.space_group_name_H-M   'P 1'
#
loop_
_entity.id
_entity.type
_entity.pdbx_description
1 polymer ?
#
loop_
_entity_poly.entity_id
_entity_poly.type
_entity_poly.pdbx_seq_one_letter_code
_entity_poly.pdbx_strand_id
1 'polypeptide(L)'
;IRMVLNRSRCDIVDSALHPCVRLKRYEEEGVLSFVPPDSAFKLATYVLRKEYPIPIAFRPKIKYDELSHAGELDISVTPQYSRGPGADGSIEDCVVTLQFTEEVSTMSLSSNIGSTHFDPARKVCKWTVGQVPMGRTATMTGGLALDPTMPTPKKKPSVLLQFKILSNSVSGIMIESCTVLGESKQPYRGLRCITKARK
;
A
#
# COMPACT_ATOMS: atom_id res chain seq x y z
N ILE A 1 -13.85 26.06 10.26
CA ILE A 1 -12.53 25.71 9.68
C ILE A 1 -12.56 25.95 8.16
N ARG A 2 -11.47 26.49 7.60
CA ARG A 2 -11.24 26.66 6.16
C ARG A 2 -9.98 25.87 5.78
N MET A 3 -10.12 24.85 4.94
CA MET A 3 -9.01 24.01 4.50
C MET A 3 -8.84 24.10 2.98
N VAL A 4 -7.62 24.38 2.53
CA VAL A 4 -7.23 24.45 1.11
C VAL A 4 -6.34 23.26 0.80
N LEU A 5 -6.71 22.51 -0.23
CA LEU A 5 -5.93 21.39 -0.74
C LEU A 5 -5.12 21.85 -1.94
N ASN A 6 -3.85 21.48 -2.00
CA ASN A 6 -3.06 21.65 -3.21
C ASN A 6 -3.52 20.62 -4.25
N ARG A 7 -4.34 21.07 -5.21
CA ARG A 7 -4.87 20.23 -6.30
C ARG A 7 -4.02 20.26 -7.57
N SER A 8 -2.96 21.06 -7.62
CA SER A 8 -2.16 21.26 -8.84
C SER A 8 -1.53 19.98 -9.40
N ARG A 9 -1.38 18.95 -8.56
CA ARG A 9 -0.79 17.65 -8.91
C ARG A 9 -1.79 16.49 -8.95
N CYS A 10 -3.08 16.77 -8.81
CA CYS A 10 -4.08 15.74 -8.60
C CYS A 10 -5.39 15.98 -9.35
N ASP A 11 -5.83 14.97 -10.10
CA ASP A 11 -7.07 14.99 -10.89
C ASP A 11 -8.15 14.17 -10.16
N ILE A 12 -8.92 14.86 -9.30
CA ILE A 12 -10.04 14.28 -8.55
C ILE A 12 -11.24 14.17 -9.48
N VAL A 13 -11.73 12.95 -9.71
CA VAL A 13 -12.87 12.68 -10.62
C VAL A 13 -14.19 12.55 -9.90
N ASP A 14 -14.15 12.10 -8.66
CA ASP A 14 -15.33 11.93 -7.83
C ASP A 14 -14.96 12.25 -6.38
N SER A 15 -15.89 12.86 -5.66
CA SER A 15 -15.72 13.18 -4.26
C SER A 15 -17.05 13.16 -3.52
N ALA A 16 -17.07 12.49 -2.36
CA ALA A 16 -18.16 12.58 -1.42
C ALA A 16 -17.71 13.37 -0.19
N LEU A 17 -18.49 14.39 0.17
CA LEU A 17 -18.18 15.31 1.25
C LEU A 17 -19.08 15.05 2.45
N HIS A 18 -18.56 15.28 3.65
CA HIS A 18 -19.38 15.27 4.85
C HIS A 18 -20.43 16.40 4.81
N PRO A 19 -21.65 16.21 5.34
CA PRO A 19 -22.71 17.23 5.34
C PRO A 19 -22.33 18.57 5.99
N CYS A 20 -21.33 18.56 6.88
CA CYS A 20 -20.85 19.80 7.51
C CYS A 20 -20.07 20.72 6.54
N VAL A 21 -19.74 20.24 5.33
CA VAL A 21 -19.01 20.98 4.31
C VAL A 21 -19.97 21.82 3.47
N ARG A 22 -19.63 23.11 3.31
CA ARG A 22 -20.37 24.05 2.46
C ARG A 22 -20.09 23.74 0.98
N LEU A 23 -20.97 22.93 0.35
CA LEU A 23 -20.82 22.43 -1.01
C LEU A 23 -20.56 23.54 -2.05
N LYS A 24 -21.40 24.59 -2.05
CA LYS A 24 -21.25 25.74 -2.98
C LYS A 24 -19.82 26.31 -2.99
N ARG A 25 -19.21 26.46 -1.81
CA ARG A 25 -17.86 27.00 -1.69
C ARG A 25 -16.77 26.03 -2.16
N TYR A 26 -17.01 24.74 -1.98
CA TYR A 26 -16.11 23.71 -2.52
C TYR A 26 -16.14 23.68 -4.04
N GLU A 27 -17.32 23.84 -4.66
CA GLU A 27 -17.50 23.87 -6.12
C GLU A 27 -16.94 25.15 -6.74
N GLU A 28 -17.17 26.32 -6.12
CA GLU A 28 -16.73 27.62 -6.66
C GLU A 28 -15.25 27.93 -6.36
N GLU A 29 -14.78 27.68 -5.14
CA GLU A 29 -13.43 28.07 -4.69
C GLU A 29 -12.45 26.89 -4.58
N GLY A 30 -12.93 25.65 -4.66
CA GLY A 30 -12.10 24.47 -4.35
C GLY A 30 -11.75 24.33 -2.85
N VAL A 31 -12.43 25.06 -1.97
CA VAL A 31 -12.12 25.17 -0.54
C VAL A 31 -13.07 24.34 0.30
N LEU A 32 -12.53 23.54 1.23
CA LEU A 32 -13.31 22.82 2.24
C LEU A 32 -13.59 23.75 3.42
N SER A 33 -14.80 24.31 3.47
CA SER A 33 -15.28 25.15 4.58
C SER A 33 -16.35 24.43 5.37
N PHE A 34 -16.13 24.24 6.68
CA PHE A 34 -17.02 23.45 7.53
C PHE A 34 -16.93 23.83 9.02
N VAL A 35 -17.98 23.50 9.75
CA VAL A 35 -17.98 23.42 11.23
C VAL A 35 -17.88 21.94 11.59
N PRO A 36 -16.78 21.47 12.19
CA PRO A 36 -16.60 20.04 12.46
C PRO A 36 -17.59 19.55 13.54
N PRO A 37 -18.07 18.30 13.45
CA PRO A 37 -18.57 17.57 14.61
C PRO A 37 -17.48 17.41 15.68
N ASP A 38 -17.89 17.23 16.94
CA ASP A 38 -16.98 17.12 18.09
C ASP A 38 -16.17 15.81 18.11
N SER A 39 -16.69 14.75 17.49
CA SER A 39 -16.05 13.44 17.41
C SER A 39 -15.21 13.27 16.15
N ALA A 40 -14.31 12.28 16.14
CA ALA A 40 -13.60 11.88 14.92
C ALA A 40 -14.60 11.52 13.81
N PHE A 41 -14.41 12.10 12.62
CA PHE A 41 -15.32 11.92 11.49
C PHE A 41 -14.56 11.90 10.17
N LYS A 42 -15.24 11.38 9.14
CA LYS A 42 -14.71 11.37 7.77
C LYS A 42 -15.14 12.65 7.06
N LEU A 43 -14.19 13.55 6.81
CA LEU A 43 -14.48 14.82 6.15
C LEU A 43 -14.83 14.66 4.67
N ALA A 44 -14.08 13.80 3.95
CA ALA A 44 -14.30 13.56 2.53
C ALA A 44 -13.72 12.20 2.09
N THR A 45 -14.29 11.63 1.03
CA THR A 45 -13.66 10.60 0.20
C THR A 45 -13.51 11.13 -1.21
N TYR A 46 -12.47 10.68 -1.92
CA TYR A 46 -12.26 11.07 -3.30
C TYR A 46 -11.66 9.92 -4.12
N VAL A 47 -11.89 9.97 -5.42
CA VAL A 47 -11.33 9.06 -6.42
C VAL A 47 -10.53 9.89 -7.42
N LEU A 48 -9.40 9.34 -7.87
CA LEU A 48 -8.50 10.02 -8.77
C LEU A 48 -8.57 9.41 -10.17
N ARG A 49 -8.43 10.23 -11.22
CA ARG A 49 -8.46 9.76 -12.61
C ARG A 49 -7.25 8.93 -12.98
N LYS A 50 -6.07 9.42 -12.60
CA LYS A 50 -4.79 8.92 -13.09
C LYS A 50 -4.28 7.79 -12.22
N GLU A 51 -3.68 6.80 -12.88
CA GLU A 51 -2.80 5.84 -12.24
C GLU A 51 -1.57 6.60 -11.74
N TYR A 52 -1.36 6.55 -10.43
CA TYR A 52 -0.15 7.09 -9.82
C TYR A 52 0.92 6.00 -9.78
N PRO A 53 2.20 6.38 -9.94
CA PRO A 53 3.28 5.40 -9.83
C PRO A 53 3.19 4.71 -8.47
N ILE A 54 3.21 3.39 -8.50
CA ILE A 54 3.22 2.58 -7.28
C ILE A 54 4.53 2.89 -6.55
N PRO A 55 4.47 3.33 -5.27
CA PRO A 55 5.66 3.75 -4.51
C PRO A 55 6.57 2.58 -4.11
N ILE A 56 6.38 1.40 -4.71
CA ILE A 56 7.06 0.15 -4.36
C ILE A 56 7.32 -0.61 -5.66
N ALA A 57 8.58 -0.99 -5.88
CA ALA A 57 8.91 -1.99 -6.88
C ALA A 57 8.60 -3.37 -6.31
N PHE A 58 7.59 -4.03 -6.86
CA PHE A 58 7.21 -5.40 -6.53
C PHE A 58 7.50 -6.32 -7.71
N ARG A 59 8.32 -7.35 -7.50
CA ARG A 59 8.80 -8.24 -8.57
C ARG A 59 8.69 -9.71 -8.12
N PRO A 60 7.51 -10.33 -8.22
CA PRO A 60 7.37 -11.77 -8.04
C PRO A 60 7.78 -12.53 -9.32
N LYS A 61 8.60 -13.56 -9.17
CA LYS A 61 8.99 -14.50 -10.22
C LYS A 61 8.78 -15.91 -9.69
N ILE A 62 7.97 -16.67 -10.41
CA ILE A 62 7.73 -18.09 -10.15
C ILE A 62 7.99 -18.84 -11.45
N LYS A 63 8.80 -19.89 -11.36
CA LYS A 63 9.06 -20.84 -12.44
C LYS A 63 8.76 -22.25 -11.94
N TYR A 64 8.23 -23.06 -12.83
CA TYR A 64 8.05 -24.49 -12.61
C TYR A 64 8.82 -25.23 -13.70
N ASP A 65 9.43 -26.34 -13.32
CA ASP A 65 10.10 -27.27 -14.22
C ASP A 65 9.31 -28.56 -14.26
N GLU A 66 8.84 -28.91 -15.47
CA GLU A 66 8.02 -30.09 -15.71
C GLU A 66 8.81 -31.39 -15.58
N LEU A 67 10.11 -31.38 -15.89
CA LEU A 67 10.93 -32.59 -15.92
C LEU A 67 11.39 -33.01 -14.53
N SER A 68 11.67 -32.02 -13.65
CA SER A 68 12.21 -32.26 -12.31
C SER A 68 11.15 -32.22 -11.20
N HIS A 69 9.88 -31.95 -11.54
CA HIS A 69 8.81 -31.72 -10.57
C HIS A 69 9.21 -30.71 -9.48
N ALA A 70 9.92 -29.66 -9.89
CA ALA A 70 10.44 -28.63 -9.00
C ALA A 70 10.00 -27.25 -9.48
N GLY A 71 10.12 -26.26 -8.61
CA GLY A 71 9.92 -24.87 -8.96
C GLY A 71 10.89 -23.95 -8.23
N GLU A 72 11.00 -22.74 -8.76
CA GLU A 72 11.80 -21.67 -8.17
C GLU A 72 10.91 -20.48 -7.86
N LEU A 73 11.10 -19.91 -6.68
CA LEU A 73 10.46 -18.69 -6.22
C LEU A 73 11.53 -17.62 -6.01
N ASP A 74 11.32 -16.44 -6.58
CA ASP A 74 12.10 -15.23 -6.33
C ASP A 74 11.16 -14.03 -6.25
N ILE A 75 11.03 -13.44 -5.06
CA ILE A 75 10.21 -12.25 -4.82
C ILE A 75 11.10 -11.16 -4.27
N SER A 76 10.99 -9.96 -4.83
CA SER A 76 11.58 -8.75 -4.25
C SER A 76 10.57 -7.63 -4.03
N VAL A 77 10.77 -6.91 -2.93
CA VAL A 77 10.03 -5.71 -2.52
C VAL A 77 11.05 -4.61 -2.23
N THR A 78 10.99 -3.52 -2.99
CA THR A 78 11.89 -2.37 -2.82
C THR A 78 11.08 -1.08 -2.73
N PRO A 79 11.31 -0.22 -1.72
CA PRO A 79 10.74 1.12 -1.69
C PRO A 79 11.18 1.93 -2.93
N GLN A 80 10.24 2.51 -3.66
CA GLN A 80 10.51 3.31 -4.86
C GLN A 80 9.67 4.60 -4.84
N TYR A 81 9.91 5.44 -3.83
CA TYR A 81 9.26 6.74 -3.71
C TYR A 81 10.23 7.83 -3.25
N SER A 82 9.94 9.06 -3.60
CA SER A 82 10.70 10.22 -3.13
C SER A 82 10.34 10.53 -1.67
N ARG A 83 11.35 10.71 -0.83
CA ARG A 83 11.17 11.15 0.56
C ARG A 83 10.94 12.65 0.62
N GLY A 84 10.10 13.08 1.55
CA GLY A 84 10.08 14.48 1.96
C GLY A 84 11.36 14.86 2.72
N PRO A 85 11.70 16.15 2.84
CA PRO A 85 12.85 16.59 3.64
C PRO A 85 12.74 16.08 5.08
N GLY A 86 13.80 15.44 5.59
CA GLY A 86 13.87 14.98 6.99
C GLY A 86 13.12 13.68 7.34
N ALA A 87 12.53 12.98 6.37
CA ALA A 87 11.89 11.68 6.62
C ALA A 87 12.90 10.52 6.43
N ASP A 88 12.97 9.63 7.41
CA ASP A 88 13.77 8.39 7.38
C ASP A 88 13.26 7.42 6.30
N GLY A 89 11.95 7.34 6.10
CA GLY A 89 11.29 6.71 4.96
C GLY A 89 11.47 5.19 4.94
N SER A 90 10.37 4.49 5.11
CA SER A 90 10.31 3.02 5.09
C SER A 90 8.97 2.56 4.54
N ILE A 91 8.93 1.31 4.10
CA ILE A 91 7.67 0.56 4.04
C ILE A 91 7.48 -0.08 5.41
N GLU A 92 6.28 0.04 5.96
CA GLU A 92 5.83 -0.55 7.23
C GLU A 92 4.77 -1.62 6.98
N ASP A 93 4.55 -2.49 7.96
CA ASP A 93 3.52 -3.53 7.95
C ASP A 93 3.51 -4.36 6.64
N CYS A 94 4.70 -4.61 6.08
CA CYS A 94 4.86 -5.26 4.79
C CYS A 94 4.65 -6.77 4.91
N VAL A 95 3.68 -7.30 4.15
CA VAL A 95 3.33 -8.71 4.12
C VAL A 95 3.06 -9.13 2.67
N VAL A 96 3.70 -10.21 2.23
CA VAL A 96 3.42 -10.87 0.95
C VAL A 96 2.68 -12.17 1.22
N THR A 97 1.54 -12.36 0.55
CA THR A 97 0.75 -13.59 0.62
C THR A 97 0.69 -14.23 -0.75
N LEU A 98 1.11 -15.49 -0.84
CA LEU A 98 1.02 -16.31 -2.04
C LEU A 98 -0.03 -17.40 -1.84
N GLN A 99 -0.96 -17.50 -2.78
CA GLN A 99 -1.89 -18.62 -2.86
C GLN A 99 -1.41 -19.55 -3.97
N PHE A 100 -0.93 -20.73 -3.58
CA PHE A 100 -0.55 -21.79 -4.48
C PHE A 100 -1.71 -22.72 -4.78
N THR A 101 -1.54 -23.48 -5.86
CA THR A 101 -2.41 -24.57 -6.26
C THR A 101 -1.97 -25.88 -5.57
N GLU A 102 -2.77 -26.94 -5.65
CA GLU A 102 -2.59 -28.14 -4.85
C GLU A 102 -1.31 -28.92 -5.19
N GLU A 103 -0.78 -28.73 -6.39
CA GLU A 103 0.40 -29.41 -6.92
C GLU A 103 1.69 -29.03 -6.19
N VAL A 104 1.71 -27.92 -5.44
CA VAL A 104 2.88 -27.58 -4.60
C VAL A 104 2.78 -28.33 -3.27
N SER A 105 3.70 -29.26 -3.03
CA SER A 105 3.71 -30.10 -1.84
C SER A 105 4.43 -29.42 -0.67
N THR A 106 5.68 -29.01 -0.87
CA THR A 106 6.52 -28.36 0.16
C THR A 106 7.33 -27.22 -0.43
N MET A 107 7.91 -26.38 0.44
CA MET A 107 8.71 -25.22 0.05
C MET A 107 9.94 -25.08 0.94
N SER A 108 11.09 -24.77 0.33
CA SER A 108 12.34 -24.46 1.01
C SER A 108 12.73 -23.02 0.71
N LEU A 109 12.21 -22.10 1.54
CA LEU A 109 12.32 -20.66 1.31
C LEU A 109 13.31 -20.01 2.28
N SER A 110 14.10 -19.07 1.77
CA SER A 110 15.00 -18.22 2.52
C SER A 110 14.66 -16.75 2.25
N SER A 111 14.52 -15.96 3.31
CA SER A 111 14.25 -14.53 3.22
C SER A 111 15.36 -13.73 3.90
N ASN A 112 15.77 -12.62 3.29
CA ASN A 112 16.81 -11.76 3.89
C ASN A 112 16.28 -10.85 5.02
N ILE A 113 14.97 -10.58 5.03
CA ILE A 113 14.27 -9.74 5.99
C ILE A 113 12.94 -10.42 6.33
N GLY A 114 12.58 -10.40 7.61
CA GLY A 114 11.33 -10.95 8.09
C GLY A 114 11.35 -12.47 8.20
N SER A 115 10.16 -13.07 8.21
CA SER A 115 9.97 -14.52 8.36
C SER A 115 8.91 -15.05 7.42
N THR A 116 9.06 -16.31 7.02
CA THR A 116 8.17 -16.99 6.08
C THR A 116 7.50 -18.16 6.75
N HIS A 117 6.20 -18.32 6.48
CA HIS A 117 5.40 -19.43 6.96
C HIS A 117 4.57 -20.00 5.82
N PHE A 118 4.66 -21.32 5.62
CA PHE A 118 3.84 -22.03 4.65
C PHE A 118 2.85 -22.93 5.37
N ASP A 119 1.57 -22.80 5.01
CA ASP A 119 0.48 -23.66 5.43
C ASP A 119 0.17 -24.66 4.29
N PRO A 120 0.59 -25.93 4.41
CA PRO A 120 0.38 -26.94 3.37
C PRO A 120 -1.09 -27.30 3.15
N ALA A 121 -1.95 -27.15 4.17
CA ALA A 121 -3.36 -27.48 4.07
C ALA A 121 -4.13 -26.44 3.26
N ARG A 122 -3.80 -25.15 3.46
CA ARG A 122 -4.42 -24.03 2.72
C ARG A 122 -3.67 -23.67 1.44
N LYS A 123 -2.48 -24.25 1.23
CA LYS A 123 -1.54 -23.90 0.16
C LYS A 123 -1.21 -22.41 0.14
N VAL A 124 -1.11 -21.81 1.34
CA VAL A 124 -0.81 -20.39 1.51
C VAL A 124 0.61 -20.23 2.04
N CYS A 125 1.44 -19.48 1.33
CA CYS A 125 2.71 -19.00 1.86
C CYS A 125 2.57 -17.53 2.26
N LYS A 126 2.91 -17.21 3.49
CA LYS A 126 2.89 -15.85 4.03
C LYS A 126 4.31 -15.45 4.42
N TRP A 127 4.81 -14.41 3.78
CA TRP A 127 6.07 -13.77 4.13
C TRP A 127 5.79 -12.45 4.87
N THR A 128 6.11 -12.45 6.16
CA THR A 128 5.95 -11.30 7.05
C THR A 128 7.27 -10.53 7.08
N VAL A 129 7.40 -9.54 6.21
CA VAL A 129 8.62 -8.73 6.02
C VAL A 129 8.78 -7.73 7.16
N GLY A 130 7.68 -7.11 7.59
CA GLY A 130 7.70 -6.03 8.59
C GLY A 130 8.13 -4.71 7.95
N GLN A 131 9.32 -4.21 8.32
CA GLN A 131 9.83 -2.94 7.84
C GLN A 131 10.84 -3.12 6.70
N VAL A 132 10.71 -2.35 5.62
CA VAL A 132 11.70 -2.27 4.54
C VAL A 132 12.23 -0.84 4.45
N PRO A 133 13.46 -0.57 4.95
CA PRO A 133 14.06 0.75 4.89
C PRO A 133 14.33 1.18 3.45
N MET A 134 14.34 2.50 3.21
CA MET A 134 14.77 3.07 1.94
C MET A 134 16.17 2.60 1.52
N GLY A 135 16.35 2.32 0.22
CA GLY A 135 17.61 1.82 -0.34
C GLY A 135 17.90 0.35 -0.07
N ARG A 136 17.04 -0.35 0.68
CA ARG A 136 17.12 -1.80 0.90
C ARG A 136 16.06 -2.51 0.07
N THR A 137 16.38 -3.74 -0.32
CA THR A 137 15.45 -4.64 -0.99
C THR A 137 15.20 -5.83 -0.08
N ALA A 138 13.95 -6.08 0.26
CA ALA A 138 13.56 -7.33 0.87
C ALA A 138 13.42 -8.38 -0.23
N THR A 139 14.00 -9.57 -0.02
CA THR A 139 13.94 -10.70 -0.94
C THR A 139 13.52 -11.97 -0.22
N MET A 140 12.76 -12.79 -0.92
CA MET A 140 12.48 -14.18 -0.56
C MET A 140 12.75 -15.06 -1.77
N THR A 141 13.68 -16.00 -1.63
CA THR A 141 14.05 -16.94 -2.69
C THR A 141 13.98 -18.37 -2.19
N GLY A 142 13.80 -19.33 -3.08
CA GLY A 142 13.85 -20.74 -2.69
C GLY A 142 13.23 -21.71 -3.68
N GLY A 143 13.25 -22.98 -3.28
CA GLY A 143 12.71 -24.08 -4.04
C GLY A 143 11.27 -24.41 -3.67
N LEU A 144 10.51 -24.86 -4.67
CA LEU A 144 9.19 -25.46 -4.53
C LEU A 144 9.30 -26.93 -4.92
N ALA A 145 8.76 -27.82 -4.12
CA ALA A 145 8.59 -29.22 -4.50
C ALA A 145 7.18 -29.40 -5.06
N LEU A 146 7.07 -29.97 -6.25
CA LEU A 146 5.78 -30.33 -6.85
C LEU A 146 5.46 -31.79 -6.54
N ASP A 147 4.17 -32.11 -6.52
CA ASP A 147 3.72 -33.50 -6.45
C ASP A 147 4.01 -34.21 -7.78
N PRO A 148 4.81 -35.29 -7.80
CA PRO A 148 5.16 -36.00 -9.03
C PRO A 148 3.96 -36.73 -9.65
N THR A 149 2.89 -36.96 -8.90
CA THR A 149 1.67 -37.60 -9.40
C THR A 149 0.73 -36.65 -10.11
N MET A 150 0.99 -35.34 -10.02
CA MET A 150 0.15 -34.29 -10.60
C MET A 150 0.85 -33.58 -11.77
N PRO A 151 0.07 -33.05 -12.73
CA PRO A 151 0.63 -32.25 -13.80
C PRO A 151 1.22 -30.94 -13.24
N THR A 152 2.23 -30.40 -13.91
CA THR A 152 2.82 -29.12 -13.52
C THR A 152 1.77 -27.99 -13.53
N PRO A 153 1.78 -27.07 -12.54
CA PRO A 153 0.86 -25.95 -12.51
C PRO A 153 0.92 -25.10 -13.79
N LYS A 154 -0.21 -25.03 -14.50
CA LYS A 154 -0.34 -24.15 -15.68
C LYS A 154 -0.50 -22.68 -15.30
N LYS A 155 -0.93 -22.40 -14.07
CA LYS A 155 -1.19 -21.04 -13.56
C LYS A 155 -0.16 -20.68 -12.51
N LYS A 156 0.32 -19.44 -12.57
CA LYS A 156 1.13 -18.86 -11.51
C LYS A 156 0.26 -18.56 -10.28
N PRO A 157 0.82 -18.65 -9.06
CA PRO A 157 0.08 -18.35 -7.84
C PRO A 157 -0.36 -16.89 -7.82
N SER A 158 -1.48 -16.60 -7.15
CA SER A 158 -1.85 -15.22 -6.88
C SER A 158 -0.92 -14.67 -5.80
N VAL A 159 -0.42 -13.45 -6.00
CA VAL A 159 0.53 -12.81 -5.09
C VAL A 159 -0.03 -11.47 -4.65
N LEU A 160 -0.33 -11.36 -3.36
CA LEU A 160 -0.87 -10.15 -2.73
C LEU A 160 0.21 -9.46 -1.90
N LEU A 161 0.45 -8.18 -2.16
CA LEU A 161 1.31 -7.33 -1.36
C LEU A 161 0.45 -6.40 -0.49
N GLN A 162 0.65 -6.47 0.83
CA GLN A 162 0.09 -5.54 1.79
C GLN A 162 1.22 -4.71 2.39
N PHE A 163 0.99 -3.40 2.51
CA PHE A 163 1.99 -2.49 3.03
C PHE A 163 1.37 -1.18 3.50
N LYS A 164 2.18 -0.41 4.24
CA LYS A 164 1.90 0.95 4.68
C LYS A 164 3.12 1.83 4.46
N ILE A 165 2.91 3.07 4.02
CA ILE A 165 3.96 4.09 3.96
C ILE A 165 3.47 5.30 4.74
N LEU A 166 4.24 5.71 5.74
CA LEU A 166 3.94 6.87 6.57
C LEU A 166 4.41 8.15 5.88
N SER A 167 3.69 9.25 6.15
CA SER A 167 4.03 10.60 5.70
C SER A 167 4.23 10.70 4.18
N ASN A 168 3.57 9.83 3.43
CA ASN A 168 3.58 9.78 1.98
C ASN A 168 2.16 9.99 1.45
N SER A 169 2.04 10.77 0.38
CA SER A 169 0.80 10.99 -0.35
C SER A 169 1.05 10.62 -1.81
N VAL A 170 0.68 9.40 -2.21
CA VAL A 170 0.85 8.94 -3.60
C VAL A 170 0.10 9.82 -4.58
N SER A 171 -1.05 10.38 -4.17
CA SER A 171 -1.85 11.29 -4.98
C SER A 171 -1.21 12.66 -5.19
N GLY A 172 -0.20 13.01 -4.39
CA GLY A 172 0.37 14.35 -4.34
C GLY A 172 -0.54 15.39 -3.68
N ILE A 173 -1.74 15.02 -3.22
CA ILE A 173 -2.62 15.92 -2.47
C ILE A 173 -1.95 16.25 -1.14
N MET A 174 -1.86 17.54 -0.84
CA MET A 174 -1.37 18.08 0.42
C MET A 174 -2.33 19.17 0.91
N ILE A 175 -2.35 19.40 2.22
CA ILE A 175 -3.02 20.56 2.79
C ILE A 175 -2.11 21.76 2.60
N GLU A 176 -2.55 22.72 1.80
CA GLU A 176 -1.83 23.98 1.57
C GLU A 176 -2.03 24.95 2.74
N SER A 177 -3.26 25.06 3.23
CA SER A 177 -3.56 25.83 4.43
C SER A 177 -4.77 25.27 5.18
N CYS A 178 -4.78 25.46 6.50
CA CYS A 178 -5.91 25.11 7.36
C CYS A 178 -6.08 26.19 8.41
N THR A 179 -7.13 27.00 8.29
CA THR A 179 -7.41 28.14 9.18
C THR A 179 -8.64 27.87 10.03
N VAL A 180 -8.50 28.08 11.34
CA VAL A 180 -9.62 28.06 12.28
C VAL A 180 -10.08 29.50 12.48
N LEU A 181 -11.39 29.72 12.31
CA LEU A 181 -12.03 31.03 12.40
C LEU A 181 -13.01 31.01 13.56
N GLY A 182 -13.21 32.16 14.21
CA GLY A 182 -14.15 32.29 15.33
C GLY A 182 -13.61 31.81 16.68
N GLU A 183 -12.32 31.54 16.78
CA GLU A 183 -11.64 31.13 18.02
C GLU A 183 -10.58 32.15 18.43
N SER A 184 -10.50 32.44 19.73
CA SER A 184 -9.55 33.41 20.29
C SER A 184 -8.14 32.84 20.45
N LYS A 185 -8.02 31.53 20.67
CA LYS A 185 -6.74 30.82 20.79
C LYS A 185 -6.44 30.08 19.49
N GLN A 186 -5.18 30.12 19.05
CA GLN A 186 -4.76 29.29 17.92
C GLN A 186 -4.60 27.83 18.37
N PRO A 187 -5.39 26.90 17.82
CA PRO A 187 -5.26 25.48 18.16
C PRO A 187 -4.03 24.87 17.48
N TYR A 188 -3.53 23.80 18.09
CA TYR A 188 -2.52 22.95 17.45
C TYR A 188 -3.12 22.26 16.21
N ARG A 189 -2.33 22.18 15.14
CA ARG A 189 -2.72 21.58 13.86
C ARG A 189 -1.71 20.50 13.48
N GLY A 190 -2.17 19.27 13.35
CA GLY A 190 -1.36 18.14 12.89
C GLY A 190 -1.90 17.57 11.59
N LEU A 191 -1.00 17.11 10.72
CA LEU A 191 -1.33 16.35 9.52
C LEU A 191 -0.50 15.08 9.48
N ARG A 192 -1.16 13.95 9.20
CA ARG A 192 -0.50 12.68 8.92
C ARG A 192 -1.08 12.08 7.65
N CYS A 193 -0.22 11.84 6.67
CA CYS A 193 -0.56 11.11 5.45
C CYS A 193 -0.14 9.65 5.59
N ILE A 194 -0.98 8.73 5.10
CA ILE A 194 -0.69 7.29 5.11
C ILE A 194 -1.14 6.72 3.78
N THR A 195 -0.19 6.14 3.04
CA THR A 195 -0.48 5.31 1.86
C THR A 195 -0.56 3.86 2.31
N LYS A 196 -1.59 3.13 1.89
CA LYS A 196 -1.73 1.69 2.16
C LYS A 196 -2.25 0.95 0.94
N ALA A 197 -1.83 -0.29 0.77
CA ALA A 197 -2.45 -1.18 -0.20
C ALA A 197 -3.92 -1.48 0.20
N ARG A 198 -4.79 -1.60 -0.80
CA ARG A 198 -6.15 -2.10 -0.64
C ARG A 198 -6.24 -3.49 -1.28
N LYS A 199 -7.02 -4.38 -0.65
CA LYS A 199 -7.41 -5.68 -1.23
C LYS A 199 -8.22 -5.48 -2.51
#